data_AF-A0A8T4QU98-F1
#
_entry.id   AF-A0A8T4QU98-F1
#
_cell.length_a   1.000
_cell.length_b   1.000
_cell.length_c   1.000
_cell.angle_alpha   90.00
_cell.angle_beta   90.00
_cell.angle_gamma   90.00
#
_symmetry.space_group_name_H-M   'P 1'
#
loop_
_entity.id
_entity.type
_entity.pdbx_description
1 polymer ?
#
loop_
_entity_poly.entity_id
_entity_poly.type
_entity_poly.pdbx_seq_one_letter_code
_entity_poly.pdbx_strand_id
1 'polypeptide(L)'
;MEKEKRLLKIYFIVAIFYGLLGLADNLLLLTSKASQIWADFAFYASVMFIAFSLMILARLWKVKDKILLVLPAYHIILFSILLAINFANGQKLLTITPGFYWSVVFYSLASSAAEIAWAGYILKRFKLLAGRKR
;
A
#
# COMPACT_ATOMS: atom_id res chain seq x y z
N MET A 1 13.86 1.39 21.00
CA MET A 1 14.73 0.95 19.88
C MET A 1 14.40 -0.45 19.34
N GLU A 2 14.46 -1.54 20.12
CA GLU A 2 14.19 -2.89 19.57
C GLU A 2 12.72 -3.11 19.18
N LYS A 3 11.78 -2.64 20.01
CA LYS A 3 10.34 -2.67 19.70
C LYS A 3 9.99 -1.90 18.42
N GLU A 4 10.64 -0.77 18.15
CA GLU A 4 10.41 0.05 16.94
C GLU A 4 10.96 -0.64 15.69
N LYS A 5 12.14 -1.28 15.79
CA LYS A 5 12.71 -2.08 14.69
C LYS A 5 11.80 -3.26 14.33
N ARG A 6 11.24 -3.95 15.34
CA ARG A 6 10.27 -5.03 15.11
C ARG A 6 9.00 -4.51 14.43
N LEU A 7 8.47 -3.37 14.89
CA LEU A 7 7.27 -2.76 14.31
C LEU A 7 7.50 -2.31 12.86
N LEU A 8 8.63 -1.67 12.57
CA LEU A 8 9.04 -1.29 11.22
C LEU A 8 9.15 -2.51 10.31
N LYS A 9 9.76 -3.59 10.79
CA LYS A 9 9.85 -4.85 10.04
C LYS A 9 8.46 -5.38 9.69
N ILE A 10 7.55 -5.45 10.65
CA ILE A 10 6.16 -5.89 10.43
C ILE A 10 5.51 -4.98 9.40
N TYR A 11 5.64 -3.66 9.54
CA TYR A 11 5.06 -2.71 8.62
C TYR A 11 5.54 -2.90 7.17
N PHE A 12 6.84 -3.03 6.94
CA PHE A 12 7.35 -3.23 5.58
C PHE A 12 6.99 -4.60 4.99
N ILE A 13 6.87 -5.64 5.82
CA ILE A 13 6.36 -6.94 5.37
C ILE A 13 4.90 -6.81 4.95
N VAL A 14 4.07 -6.16 5.77
CA VAL A 14 2.66 -5.90 5.45
C VAL A 14 2.55 -5.06 4.18
N ALA A 15 3.36 -4.01 4.00
CA ALA A 15 3.43 -3.22 2.77
C ALA A 15 3.75 -4.08 1.53
N ILE A 16 4.70 -5.01 1.62
CA ILE A 16 4.96 -5.94 0.50
C ILE A 16 3.71 -6.77 0.17
N PHE A 17 3.01 -7.29 1.18
CA PHE A 17 1.76 -8.03 0.96
C PHE A 17 0.66 -7.16 0.34
N TYR A 18 0.54 -5.89 0.73
CA TYR A 18 -0.41 -4.95 0.15
C TYR A 18 -0.05 -4.56 -1.29
N GLY A 19 1.24 -4.37 -1.59
CA GLY A 19 1.71 -4.21 -2.96
C GLY A 19 1.37 -5.42 -3.82
N LEU A 20 1.55 -6.65 -3.32
CA LEU A 20 1.14 -7.87 -4.02
C LEU A 20 -0.38 -7.96 -4.20
N LEU A 21 -1.15 -7.55 -3.19
CA LEU A 21 -2.61 -7.48 -3.27
C LEU A 21 -3.05 -6.49 -4.36
N GLY A 22 -2.42 -5.31 -4.43
CA GLY A 22 -2.65 -4.32 -5.47
C GLY A 22 -2.30 -4.84 -6.87
N LEU A 23 -1.20 -5.57 -7.04
CA LEU A 23 -0.88 -6.23 -8.31
C LEU A 23 -1.96 -7.26 -8.70
N ALA A 24 -2.42 -8.08 -7.74
CA ALA A 24 -3.47 -9.07 -7.98
C ALA A 24 -4.79 -8.41 -8.38
N ASP A 25 -5.18 -7.34 -7.69
CA ASP A 25 -6.39 -6.56 -7.98
C ASP A 25 -6.35 -5.95 -9.39
N ASN A 26 -5.22 -5.33 -9.75
CA ASN A 26 -5.04 -4.77 -11.09
C ASN A 26 -5.06 -5.85 -12.19
N LEU A 27 -4.49 -7.05 -11.94
CA LEU A 27 -4.56 -8.16 -12.88
C LEU A 27 -6.00 -8.69 -13.04
N LEU A 28 -6.78 -8.72 -11.96
CA LEU A 28 -8.20 -9.10 -12.01
C LEU A 28 -9.04 -8.06 -12.75
N LEU A 29 -8.73 -6.78 -12.60
CA LEU A 29 -9.33 -5.70 -13.38
C LEU A 29 -8.98 -5.83 -14.87
N LEU A 30 -7.69 -6.00 -15.21
CA LEU A 30 -7.23 -6.19 -16.59
C LEU A 30 -7.88 -7.39 -17.28
N THR A 31 -8.12 -8.47 -16.55
CA THR A 31 -8.73 -9.69 -17.09
C THR A 31 -10.26 -9.69 -16.98
N SER A 32 -10.87 -8.62 -16.45
CA SER A 32 -12.31 -8.52 -16.21
C SER A 32 -12.87 -9.65 -15.33
N LYS A 33 -12.05 -10.18 -14.41
CA LYS A 33 -12.39 -11.27 -13.48
C LYS A 33 -12.57 -10.80 -12.04
N ALA A 34 -12.51 -9.49 -11.78
CA ALA A 34 -12.75 -8.93 -10.45
C ALA A 34 -14.20 -9.20 -10.02
N SER A 35 -14.38 -10.04 -8.99
CA SER A 35 -15.69 -10.31 -8.40
C SER A 35 -16.05 -9.24 -7.36
N GLN A 36 -17.34 -9.07 -7.05
CA GLN A 36 -17.78 -8.16 -6.00
C GLN A 36 -17.17 -8.51 -4.63
N ILE A 37 -17.08 -9.81 -4.32
CA ILE A 37 -16.47 -10.30 -3.07
C ILE A 37 -15.01 -9.85 -2.97
N TRP A 38 -14.27 -9.92 -4.08
CA TRP A 38 -12.89 -9.45 -4.12
C TRP A 38 -12.80 -7.93 -3.95
N ALA A 39 -13.68 -7.18 -4.61
CA ALA A 39 -13.73 -5.71 -4.48
C ALA A 39 -14.01 -5.27 -3.04
N ASP A 40 -14.95 -5.94 -2.36
CA ASP A 40 -15.27 -5.67 -0.95
C ASP A 40 -14.07 -6.01 -0.05
N PHE A 41 -13.42 -7.16 -0.28
CA PHE A 41 -12.21 -7.54 0.45
C PHE A 41 -11.08 -6.51 0.28
N ALA A 42 -10.79 -6.10 -0.96
CA ALA A 42 -9.76 -5.11 -1.26
C ALA A 42 -10.08 -3.75 -0.62
N PHE A 43 -11.36 -3.36 -0.58
CA PHE A 43 -11.82 -2.16 0.10
C PHE A 43 -11.55 -2.21 1.61
N TYR A 44 -12.01 -3.27 2.31
CA TYR A 44 -11.81 -3.38 3.76
C TYR A 44 -10.34 -3.52 4.13
N ALA A 45 -9.56 -4.26 3.34
CA ALA A 45 -8.12 -4.35 3.50
C ALA A 45 -7.48 -2.96 3.40
N SER A 46 -7.83 -2.17 2.39
CA SER A 46 -7.33 -0.80 2.21
C SER A 46 -7.62 0.10 3.41
N VAL A 47 -8.86 0.06 3.93
CA VAL A 47 -9.24 0.84 5.13
C VAL A 47 -8.42 0.43 6.35
N MET A 48 -8.25 -0.88 6.59
CA MET A 48 -7.42 -1.37 7.69
C MET A 48 -5.95 -0.98 7.53
N PHE A 49 -5.45 -0.95 6.29
CA PHE A 49 -4.06 -0.58 6.02
C PHE A 49 -3.79 0.92 6.17
N ILE A 50 -4.76 1.78 5.85
CA ILE A 50 -4.70 3.21 6.18
C ILE A 50 -4.57 3.37 7.69
N ALA A 51 -5.44 2.72 8.48
CA ALA A 51 -5.42 2.81 9.93
C ALA A 51 -4.08 2.33 10.51
N PHE A 52 -3.55 1.22 9.98
CA PHE A 52 -2.24 0.71 10.37
C PHE A 52 -1.11 1.69 10.01
N SER A 53 -1.15 2.28 8.82
CA SER A 53 -0.15 3.26 8.35
C SER A 53 -0.18 4.55 9.20
N LEU A 54 -1.37 5.02 9.61
CA LEU A 54 -1.52 6.15 10.54
C LEU A 54 -0.88 5.86 11.90
N MET A 55 -1.12 4.67 12.46
CA MET A 55 -0.51 4.24 13.72
C MET A 55 1.02 4.22 13.62
N ILE A 56 1.56 3.69 12.52
CA ILE A 56 3.00 3.65 12.26
C ILE A 56 3.57 5.06 12.11
N LEU A 57 2.92 5.93 11.34
CA LEU A 57 3.35 7.32 11.13
C LEU A 57 3.40 8.09 12.45
N ALA A 58 2.35 8.00 13.28
CA ALA A 58 2.29 8.66 14.58
C ALA A 58 3.41 8.18 15.51
N ARG A 59 3.73 6.89 15.49
CA ARG A 59 4.76 6.31 16.34
C ARG A 59 6.18 6.65 15.88
N LEU A 60 6.39 6.77 14.58
CA LEU A 60 7.70 7.09 14.01
C LEU A 60 7.96 8.59 13.90
N TRP A 61 6.99 9.46 14.17
CA TRP A 61 7.13 10.92 14.06
C TRP A 61 8.37 11.47 14.78
N LYS A 62 8.73 10.88 15.93
CA LYS A 62 9.87 11.27 16.75
C LYS A 62 11.21 10.67 16.29
N VAL A 63 11.23 9.82 15.27
CA VAL A 63 12.45 9.18 14.74
C VAL A 63 13.22 10.18 13.86
N LYS A 64 14.56 10.15 13.99
CA LYS A 64 15.49 11.04 13.25
C LYS A 64 15.50 10.73 11.74
N ASP A 65 15.46 9.46 11.37
CA ASP A 65 15.47 9.01 9.97
C ASP A 65 14.10 9.15 9.31
N LYS A 66 13.79 10.36 8.82
CA LYS A 66 12.50 10.70 8.19
C LYS A 66 12.19 9.88 6.92
N ILE A 67 13.19 9.25 6.31
CA ILE A 67 12.99 8.32 5.19
C ILE A 67 12.05 7.16 5.54
N LEU A 68 11.97 6.77 6.82
CA LEU A 68 11.07 5.73 7.31
C LEU A 68 9.59 6.17 7.33
N LEU A 69 9.31 7.47 7.24
CA LEU A 69 7.96 8.03 7.24
C LEU A 69 7.35 8.14 5.84
N VAL A 70 8.19 8.09 4.80
CA VAL A 70 7.78 8.31 3.41
C VAL A 70 6.76 7.26 2.97
N LEU A 71 7.03 5.98 3.23
CA LEU A 71 6.15 4.90 2.80
C LEU A 71 4.79 4.91 3.56
N PRO A 72 4.74 5.08 4.90
CA PRO A 72 3.48 5.25 5.62
C PRO A 72 2.65 6.44 5.13
N ALA A 73 3.28 7.59 4.93
CA ALA A 73 2.60 8.78 4.44
C ALA A 73 2.05 8.57 3.02
N TYR A 74 2.84 7.95 2.15
CA TYR A 74 2.44 7.59 0.80
C TYR A 74 1.19 6.69 0.79
N HIS A 75 1.14 5.64 1.62
CA HIS A 75 -0.03 4.77 1.69
C HIS A 75 -1.28 5.51 2.17
N ILE A 76 -1.16 6.34 3.21
CA ILE A 76 -2.31 7.11 3.71
C ILE A 76 -2.90 7.95 2.57
N ILE A 77 -2.06 8.71 1.85
CA ILE A 77 -2.52 9.57 0.75
C ILE A 77 -3.11 8.73 -0.39
N LEU A 78 -2.38 7.71 -0.85
CA LEU A 78 -2.78 6.88 -1.98
C LEU A 78 -4.13 6.19 -1.72
N PHE A 79 -4.23 5.45 -0.61
CA PHE A 79 -5.44 4.69 -0.30
C PHE A 79 -6.61 5.62 0.05
N SER A 80 -6.38 6.81 0.63
CA SER A 80 -7.44 7.82 0.79
C SER A 80 -7.98 8.35 -0.53
N ILE A 81 -7.11 8.58 -1.53
CA ILE A 81 -7.55 8.98 -2.88
C ILE A 81 -8.36 7.87 -3.52
N LEU A 82 -7.89 6.62 -3.47
CA LEU A 82 -8.62 5.46 -4.02
C LEU A 82 -9.98 5.27 -3.35
N LEU A 83 -10.04 5.47 -2.03
CA LEU A 83 -11.28 5.42 -1.26
C LEU A 83 -12.25 6.53 -1.68
N ALA A 84 -11.76 7.75 -1.85
CA ALA A 84 -12.56 8.88 -2.33
C ALA A 84 -13.10 8.65 -3.74
N ILE A 85 -12.27 8.11 -4.65
CA ILE A 85 -12.71 7.71 -6.00
C ILE A 85 -13.83 6.67 -5.88
N ASN A 86 -13.66 5.64 -5.05
CA ASN A 86 -14.69 4.61 -4.85
C ASN A 86 -16.03 5.22 -4.39
N PHE A 87 -16.02 6.07 -3.36
CA PHE A 87 -17.21 6.75 -2.84
C PHE A 87 -17.87 7.72 -3.85
N ALA A 88 -17.08 8.38 -4.69
CA ALA A 88 -17.59 9.36 -5.67
C ALA A 88 -18.27 8.74 -6.91
N ASN A 89 -18.80 7.51 -6.81
CA ASN A 89 -19.23 6.65 -7.92
C ASN A 89 -18.08 6.16 -8.81
N GLY A 90 -16.92 5.83 -8.22
CA GLY A 90 -15.69 5.44 -8.94
C GLY A 90 -15.89 4.32 -9.95
N GLN A 91 -16.69 3.30 -9.65
CA GLN A 91 -16.99 2.24 -10.63
C GLN A 91 -17.70 2.78 -11.89
N LYS A 92 -18.56 3.79 -11.75
CA LYS A 92 -19.21 4.46 -12.90
C LYS A 92 -18.23 5.38 -13.64
N LEU A 93 -17.38 6.12 -12.93
CA LEU A 93 -16.36 6.99 -13.53
C LEU A 93 -15.31 6.18 -14.33
N LEU A 94 -14.89 5.04 -13.78
CA LEU A 94 -13.99 4.10 -14.43
C LEU A 94 -14.63 3.45 -15.66
N THR A 95 -15.93 3.13 -15.64
CA THR A 95 -16.60 2.51 -16.80
C THR A 95 -16.97 3.51 -17.90
N ILE A 96 -17.26 4.77 -17.56
CA ILE A 96 -17.70 5.79 -18.53
C ILE A 96 -16.53 6.41 -19.30
N THR A 97 -15.32 6.44 -18.72
CA THR A 97 -14.15 7.08 -19.33
C THR A 97 -13.01 6.07 -19.49
N PRO A 98 -12.91 5.35 -20.62
CA PRO A 98 -11.92 4.28 -20.80
C PRO A 98 -10.48 4.73 -20.56
N GLY A 99 -10.11 5.95 -20.99
CA GLY A 99 -8.78 6.51 -20.75
C GLY A 99 -8.47 6.71 -19.26
N PHE A 100 -9.47 7.12 -18.47
CA PHE A 100 -9.32 7.26 -17.03
C PHE A 100 -9.13 5.89 -16.36
N TYR A 101 -9.91 4.88 -16.75
CA TYR A 101 -9.75 3.51 -16.25
C TYR A 101 -8.34 2.96 -16.48
N TRP A 102 -7.84 3.03 -17.71
CA TRP A 102 -6.50 2.55 -18.02
C TRP A 102 -5.43 3.32 -17.26
N SER A 103 -5.59 4.65 -17.09
CA SER A 103 -4.65 5.45 -16.29
C SER A 103 -4.59 5.01 -14.83
N VAL A 104 -5.73 4.67 -14.21
CA VAL A 104 -5.81 4.19 -12.83
C VAL A 104 -5.18 2.81 -12.71
N VAL A 105 -5.43 1.89 -13.66
CA VAL A 105 -4.85 0.55 -13.65
C VAL A 105 -3.33 0.59 -13.81
N PHE A 106 -2.81 1.32 -14.80
CA PHE A 106 -1.35 1.41 -15.02
C PHE A 106 -0.63 2.14 -13.89
N TYR A 107 -1.20 3.23 -13.39
CA TYR A 107 -0.66 3.93 -12.23
C TYR A 107 -0.61 3.00 -11.02
N SER A 108 -1.68 2.25 -10.76
CA SER A 108 -1.76 1.34 -9.61
C SER A 108 -0.77 0.18 -9.73
N LEU A 109 -0.57 -0.39 -10.92
CA LEU A 109 0.48 -1.40 -11.16
C LEU A 109 1.89 -0.87 -10.87
N ALA A 110 2.22 0.30 -11.41
CA ALA A 110 3.52 0.93 -11.21
C ALA A 110 3.74 1.30 -9.73
N SER A 111 2.70 1.83 -9.09
CA SER A 111 2.64 2.15 -7.66
C SER A 111 2.91 0.91 -6.79
N SER A 112 2.21 -0.20 -7.03
CA SER A 112 2.40 -1.44 -6.27
C SER A 112 3.80 -2.02 -6.45
N ALA A 113 4.36 -1.99 -7.67
CA ALA A 113 5.74 -2.42 -7.91
C ALA A 113 6.75 -1.53 -7.17
N ALA A 114 6.54 -0.21 -7.19
CA ALA A 114 7.38 0.75 -6.48
C ALA A 114 7.30 0.58 -4.95
N GLU A 115 6.12 0.30 -4.40
CA GLU A 115 5.92 -0.01 -2.98
C GLU A 115 6.74 -1.24 -2.55
N ILE A 116 6.65 -2.34 -3.32
CA ILE A 116 7.40 -3.57 -3.03
C ILE A 116 8.91 -3.29 -3.09
N ALA A 117 9.39 -2.61 -4.14
CA ALA A 117 10.80 -2.27 -4.29
C ALA A 117 11.30 -1.37 -3.16
N TRP A 118 10.53 -0.36 -2.77
CA TRP A 118 10.88 0.55 -1.70
C TRP A 118 10.88 -0.13 -0.33
N ALA A 119 9.85 -0.92 -0.02
CA ALA A 119 9.78 -1.70 1.21
C ALA A 119 10.98 -2.67 1.33
N GLY A 120 11.31 -3.36 0.23
CA GLY A 120 12.49 -4.23 0.14
C GLY A 120 13.81 -3.47 0.35
N TYR A 121 13.95 -2.29 -0.27
CA TYR A 121 15.11 -1.41 -0.10
C TYR A 121 15.29 -1.00 1.36
N ILE A 122 14.23 -0.55 2.04
CA ILE A 122 14.31 -0.11 3.44
C ILE A 122 14.62 -1.29 4.38
N LEU A 123 13.97 -2.43 4.17
CA LEU A 123 14.24 -3.66 4.92
C LEU A 123 15.73 -4.07 4.83
N LYS A 124 16.33 -3.96 3.64
CA LYS A 124 17.76 -4.23 3.41
C LYS A 124 18.65 -3.17 4.05
N ARG A 125 18.38 -1.88 3.81
CA ARG A 125 19.19 -0.74 4.29
C ARG A 125 19.33 -0.73 5.81
N PHE A 126 18.25 -1.00 6.53
CA PHE A 126 18.25 -1.00 8.00
C PHE A 126 18.53 -2.38 8.61
N LYS A 127 18.93 -3.36 7.80
CA LYS A 127 19.24 -4.74 8.23
C LYS A 127 18.10 -5.39 9.04
N LEU A 128 16.85 -5.04 8.72
CA LEU A 128 15.67 -5.55 9.45
C LEU A 128 15.37 -7.02 9.13
N LEU A 129 15.99 -7.56 8.08
CA LEU A 129 15.90 -8.97 7.67
C LEU A 129 16.92 -9.87 8.38
N ALA A 130 18.06 -9.32 8.81
CA ALA A 130 19.12 -10.11 9.42
C ALA A 130 18.88 -10.22 10.94
N GLY A 131 18.46 -11.41 11.39
CA GLY A 131 18.49 -11.79 12.79
C GLY A 131 19.93 -12.01 13.30
N ARG A 132 20.82 -11.04 13.15
CA ARG A 132 22.11 -11.11 13.84
C ARG A 132 21.88 -10.77 15.31
N LYS A 133 21.79 -11.83 16.12
CA LYS A 133 22.10 -11.80 17.56
C LYS A 133 23.37 -10.94 17.74
N ARG A 134 23.23 -9.82 18.43
CA ARG A 134 24.29 -9.27 19.26
C ARG A 134 23.80 -9.40 20.69
#